data_AF-A0AAE3DQT4-F1
#
_entry.id   AF-A0AAE3DQT4-F1
#
_cell.length_a   1.000
_cell.length_b   1.000
_cell.length_c   1.000
_cell.angle_alpha   90.00
_cell.angle_beta   90.00
_cell.angle_gamma   90.00
#
_symmetry.space_group_name_H-M   'P 1'
#
loop_
_entity.id
_entity.type
_entity.pdbx_description
1 polymer ?
#
loop_
_entity_poly.entity_id
_entity_poly.type
_entity_poly.pdbx_seq_one_letter_code
_entity_poly.pdbx_strand_id
1 'polypeptide(L)'
;MSRKKTLLCLIWAFLLLLIPAVGASAATELQYVYLTPSENGSQTGVIVALNGTEPENASLDYGTGTVKASEISGNHLVFLVPGSGVTEKNLKSLTIEKNSEKETIRLTSFFQAAGTEKLNPAEEISDSGIASGRSRAAGGITEAQEATAEAYTAESSSEIISTLAAASAQAGTSLSRSGTNSNIVVVLDPGHGGNEAGANRTWNGVLYEEKVINLKISKYTAQELEKYAGVTVYLTRTGDTTLSLEDRVDYAAKKNATVLVSQHINSTNNNQDSVSGSLVFVATGNYRPDLKTKSWALSNTILNELSKLGLKNLGLQIRTSENNTLYPDKSLADYYGIIRRSVLAGFPGIIVEHAFVNNPSDCKKYFGSDAAIQKLGVADATAIAKYYGLKLKSETPDTEPTTEPTTEPDSDTGSWQEENGHYYYVNSDGSRAGAGWLKLKDGTYYLDENGYRMEGLINIGEKTYYLDPENGKRLTGFQTINKKVYYFRPSTGSMIHFGWVNINGNRYYFHDDGHAQTGLAVIGGERYFFRTDGSMIRSKWVYYWNSWYFASCKGNLYRNTWHYIDKKRYYFNNRGITKGRSDIPSGIYTKTTVVER
;
A
#
# COMPACT_ATOMS: atom_id res chain seq x y z
N MET A 1 75.52 -22.05 11.87
CA MET A 1 74.81 -22.28 10.60
C MET A 1 74.27 -23.71 10.61
N SER A 2 73.00 -23.90 11.01
CA SER A 2 72.35 -25.21 10.88
C SER A 2 71.15 -25.04 9.95
N ARG A 3 71.36 -25.46 8.71
CA ARG A 3 70.31 -25.66 7.72
C ARG A 3 70.26 -27.15 7.49
N LYS A 4 69.04 -27.68 7.53
CA LYS A 4 68.59 -28.85 6.76
C LYS A 4 69.11 -30.18 7.33
N LYS A 5 68.34 -31.26 7.39
CA LYS A 5 67.03 -31.61 6.85
C LYS A 5 66.75 -33.05 7.30
N THR A 6 65.47 -33.44 7.29
CA THR A 6 64.95 -34.83 7.17
C THR A 6 65.23 -35.76 8.35
N LEU A 7 64.25 -36.47 8.90
CA LEU A 7 63.37 -37.39 8.18
C LEU A 7 62.20 -37.82 9.09
N LEU A 8 60.97 -37.84 8.57
CA LEU A 8 59.96 -38.91 8.68
C LEU A 8 58.67 -38.37 8.03
N CYS A 9 58.41 -38.65 6.75
CA CYS A 9 57.72 -39.85 6.25
C CYS A 9 56.40 -40.17 6.96
N LEU A 10 55.32 -39.79 6.25
CA LEU A 10 54.15 -40.59 5.93
C LEU A 10 53.26 -41.13 7.06
N ILE A 11 52.04 -40.58 7.00
CA ILE A 11 50.74 -41.20 7.30
C ILE A 11 50.40 -41.25 8.78
N TRP A 12 49.50 -40.34 9.18
CA TRP A 12 48.23 -40.76 9.78
C TRP A 12 47.14 -39.75 9.35
N ALA A 13 46.10 -40.29 8.73
CA ALA A 13 44.86 -39.59 8.40
C ALA A 13 44.03 -39.34 9.67
N PHE A 14 43.17 -38.31 9.61
CA PHE A 14 42.15 -37.89 10.59
C PHE A 14 42.72 -37.38 11.94
N LEU A 15 42.61 -36.09 12.29
CA LEU A 15 41.37 -35.33 12.50
C LEU A 15 41.65 -33.79 12.53
N LEU A 16 40.58 -33.00 12.31
CA LEU A 16 40.44 -31.52 12.28
C LEU A 16 40.76 -30.84 10.92
N LEU A 17 39.77 -30.65 10.06
CA LEU A 17 38.71 -29.62 10.05
C LEU A 17 39.12 -28.37 9.26
N LEU A 18 38.41 -28.16 8.16
CA LEU A 18 38.06 -26.87 7.56
C LEU A 18 39.17 -25.82 7.49
N ILE A 19 39.88 -25.79 6.35
CA ILE A 19 40.31 -24.52 5.78
C ILE A 19 39.52 -24.37 4.47
N PRO A 20 38.43 -23.58 4.44
CA PRO A 20 37.93 -23.07 3.19
C PRO A 20 39.06 -22.29 2.53
N ALA A 21 39.22 -22.47 1.23
CA ALA A 21 40.03 -21.59 0.40
C ALA A 21 39.73 -20.13 0.79
N VAL A 22 40.79 -19.37 1.09
CA VAL A 22 40.72 -17.92 1.29
C VAL A 22 40.05 -17.35 0.05
N GLY A 23 38.78 -16.98 0.20
CA GLY A 23 37.96 -16.45 -0.88
C GLY A 23 38.64 -15.21 -1.45
N ALA A 24 38.68 -15.13 -2.78
CA ALA A 24 38.95 -13.87 -3.45
C ALA A 24 38.01 -12.80 -2.88
N SER A 25 38.58 -11.74 -2.31
CA SER A 25 37.83 -10.56 -1.92
C SER A 25 37.05 -10.08 -3.14
N ALA A 26 35.73 -9.96 -3.03
CA ALA A 26 34.93 -9.31 -4.06
C ALA A 26 35.50 -7.90 -4.33
N ALA A 27 35.56 -7.49 -5.60
CA ALA A 27 36.01 -6.15 -5.96
C ALA A 27 35.11 -5.10 -5.32
N THR A 28 35.69 -3.98 -4.87
CA THR A 28 34.90 -2.91 -4.26
C THR A 28 34.05 -2.21 -5.32
N GLU A 29 32.73 -2.24 -5.16
CA GLU A 29 31.79 -1.58 -6.07
C GLU A 29 31.30 -0.22 -5.56
N LEU A 30 30.82 0.63 -6.47
CA LEU A 30 30.27 1.95 -6.15
C LEU A 30 28.75 1.90 -6.04
N GLN A 31 28.21 2.50 -4.98
CA GLN A 31 26.76 2.59 -4.73
C GLN A 31 26.14 3.83 -5.38
N TYR A 32 26.74 5.00 -5.17
CA TYR A 32 26.38 6.24 -5.88
C TYR A 32 27.52 7.26 -5.85
N VAL A 33 27.46 8.21 -6.79
CA VAL A 33 28.26 9.44 -6.77
C VAL A 33 27.31 10.63 -6.86
N TYR A 34 27.40 11.55 -5.90
CA TYR A 34 26.55 12.74 -5.85
C TYR A 34 27.41 14.00 -5.83
N LEU A 35 27.06 14.97 -6.68
CA LEU A 35 27.75 16.25 -6.78
C LEU A 35 26.83 17.36 -6.28
N THR A 36 27.35 18.21 -5.42
CA THR A 36 26.66 19.41 -4.95
C THR A 36 27.60 20.60 -4.97
N PRO A 37 27.25 21.72 -5.61
CA PRO A 37 28.04 22.94 -5.48
C PRO A 37 27.97 23.46 -4.03
N SER A 38 29.04 24.09 -3.57
CA SER A 38 29.05 24.79 -2.29
C SER A 38 28.17 26.05 -2.34
N GLU A 39 27.62 26.47 -1.20
CA GLU A 39 26.71 27.63 -1.12
C GLU A 39 27.32 28.94 -1.64
N ASN A 40 28.66 29.05 -1.63
CA ASN A 40 29.42 30.19 -2.15
C ASN A 40 30.00 29.97 -3.56
N GLY A 41 29.73 28.82 -4.20
CA GLY A 41 30.16 28.51 -5.55
C GLY A 41 31.67 28.40 -5.77
N SER A 42 32.48 28.24 -4.71
CA SER A 42 33.94 28.13 -4.81
C SER A 42 34.46 26.69 -4.83
N GLN A 43 33.64 25.72 -4.42
CA GLN A 43 33.97 24.29 -4.37
C GLN A 43 32.76 23.44 -4.77
N THR A 44 33.01 22.19 -5.11
CA THR A 44 31.98 21.17 -5.33
C THR A 44 32.20 20.04 -4.34
N GLY A 45 31.20 19.77 -3.51
CA GLY A 45 31.16 18.57 -2.69
C GLY A 45 30.88 17.38 -3.58
N VAL A 46 31.78 16.41 -3.58
CA VAL A 46 31.61 15.13 -4.25
C VAL A 46 31.51 14.05 -3.18
N ILE A 47 30.36 13.39 -3.12
CA ILE A 47 30.09 12.31 -2.18
C ILE A 47 30.11 11.00 -2.96
N VAL A 48 30.92 10.06 -2.49
CA VAL A 48 31.03 8.73 -3.08
C VAL A 48 30.71 7.69 -2.01
N ALA A 49 29.75 6.82 -2.29
CA ALA A 49 29.42 5.69 -1.41
C ALA A 49 29.92 4.37 -2.03
N LEU A 50 30.62 3.55 -1.25
CA LEU A 50 31.13 2.24 -1.63
C LEU A 50 30.16 1.13 -1.18
N ASN A 51 30.07 0.03 -1.92
CA ASN A 51 29.23 -1.11 -1.56
C ASN A 51 29.94 -2.03 -0.56
N GLY A 52 29.82 -1.71 0.74
CA GLY A 52 30.31 -2.56 1.84
C GLY A 52 31.80 -2.42 2.19
N THR A 53 32.63 -1.80 1.36
CA THR A 53 34.03 -1.51 1.70
C THR A 53 34.14 -0.23 2.53
N GLU A 54 34.76 -0.35 3.71
CA GLU A 54 35.13 0.77 4.57
C GLU A 54 36.65 0.97 4.52
N PRO A 55 37.15 1.97 3.77
CA PRO A 55 38.58 2.22 3.65
C PRO A 55 39.11 3.11 4.78
N GLU A 56 40.40 2.99 5.06
CA GLU A 56 41.11 3.85 6.02
C GLU A 56 41.51 5.18 5.37
N ASN A 57 41.86 5.16 4.08
CA ASN A 57 42.17 6.35 3.31
C ASN A 57 41.51 6.29 1.94
N ALA A 58 41.18 7.45 1.39
CA ALA A 58 40.67 7.56 0.03
C ALA A 58 41.10 8.86 -0.64
N SER A 59 41.28 8.80 -1.96
CA SER A 59 41.58 9.94 -2.81
C SER A 59 40.79 9.89 -4.11
N LEU A 60 40.26 11.04 -4.51
CA LEU A 60 39.46 11.21 -5.72
C LEU A 60 40.26 11.99 -6.77
N ASP A 61 40.44 11.38 -7.93
CA ASP A 61 40.92 12.05 -9.13
C ASP A 61 39.72 12.65 -9.89
N TYR A 62 39.72 13.98 -10.01
CA TYR A 62 38.69 14.76 -10.70
C TYR A 62 39.20 15.34 -12.04
N GLY A 63 40.22 14.72 -12.62
CA GLY A 63 40.74 14.97 -13.96
C GLY A 63 41.78 16.07 -14.04
N THR A 64 41.62 17.16 -13.29
CA THR A 64 42.61 18.26 -13.22
C THR A 64 43.46 18.22 -11.97
N GLY A 65 43.23 17.24 -11.09
CA GLY A 65 43.97 17.07 -9.84
C GLY A 65 43.38 15.95 -8.99
N THR A 66 43.97 15.75 -7.82
CA THR A 66 43.51 14.75 -6.84
C THR A 66 43.25 15.41 -5.50
N VAL A 67 42.14 15.06 -4.85
CA VAL A 67 41.85 15.46 -3.48
C VAL A 67 41.76 14.23 -2.59
N LYS A 68 42.29 14.31 -1.36
CA LYS A 68 42.01 13.32 -0.33
C LYS A 68 40.59 13.50 0.18
N ALA A 69 39.99 12.43 0.67
CA ALA A 69 38.71 12.53 1.35
C ALA A 69 38.85 13.51 2.53
N SER A 70 37.99 14.53 2.54
CA SER A 70 37.88 15.44 3.68
C SER A 70 37.24 14.75 4.88
N GLU A 71 36.40 13.74 4.61
CA GLU A 71 35.77 12.90 5.61
C GLU A 71 35.56 11.50 5.06
N ILE A 72 35.83 10.50 5.90
CA ILE A 72 35.51 9.09 5.65
C ILE A 72 34.67 8.63 6.83
N SER A 73 33.45 8.16 6.53
CA SER A 73 32.53 7.67 7.55
C SER A 73 31.94 6.33 7.09
N GLY A 74 32.51 5.24 7.61
CA GLY A 74 32.25 3.88 7.13
C GLY A 74 32.60 3.76 5.64
N ASN A 75 31.60 3.44 4.82
CA ASN A 75 31.71 3.29 3.38
C ASN A 75 31.41 4.58 2.58
N HIS A 76 31.19 5.72 3.26
CA HIS A 76 30.91 7.00 2.62
C HIS A 76 32.13 7.91 2.65
N LEU A 77 32.45 8.48 1.50
CA LEU A 77 33.61 9.33 1.28
C LEU A 77 33.15 10.70 0.81
N VAL A 78 33.61 11.74 1.50
CA VAL A 78 33.32 13.12 1.12
C VAL A 78 34.60 13.77 0.61
N PHE A 79 34.52 14.40 -0.54
CA PHE A 79 35.59 15.16 -1.15
C PHE A 79 35.14 16.60 -1.38
N LEU A 80 35.99 17.55 -1.00
CA LEU A 80 35.80 18.96 -1.36
C LEU A 80 36.69 19.25 -2.56
N VAL A 81 36.10 19.27 -3.75
CA VAL A 81 36.81 19.54 -4.99
C VAL A 81 36.83 21.04 -5.26
N PRO A 82 37.98 21.67 -5.51
CA PRO A 82 38.05 23.08 -5.87
C PRO A 82 37.28 23.41 -7.17
N GLY A 83 36.50 24.48 -7.15
CA GLY A 83 35.70 24.95 -8.28
C GLY A 83 34.24 24.47 -8.28
N SER A 84 33.33 25.32 -8.74
CA SER A 84 31.88 25.04 -8.85
C SER A 84 31.45 24.40 -10.16
N GLY A 85 32.36 24.31 -11.15
CA GLY A 85 32.10 23.73 -12.47
C GLY A 85 32.37 22.22 -12.56
N VAL A 86 32.57 21.54 -11.43
CA VAL A 86 32.89 20.12 -11.41
C VAL A 86 31.61 19.33 -11.68
N THR A 87 31.62 18.55 -12.75
CA THR A 87 30.54 17.67 -13.17
C THR A 87 31.02 16.23 -13.22
N GLU A 88 30.10 15.28 -13.39
CA GLU A 88 30.40 13.85 -13.51
C GLU A 88 31.47 13.55 -14.58
N LYS A 89 31.50 14.33 -15.67
CA LYS A 89 32.48 14.19 -16.76
C LYS A 89 33.93 14.44 -16.31
N ASN A 90 34.11 15.22 -15.25
CA ASN A 90 35.42 15.55 -14.70
C ASN A 90 35.97 14.40 -13.85
N LEU A 91 35.12 13.65 -13.15
CA LEU A 91 35.52 12.59 -12.21
C LEU A 91 36.10 11.37 -12.94
N LYS A 92 37.35 10.98 -12.60
CA LYS A 92 38.09 9.93 -13.32
C LYS A 92 38.18 8.63 -12.54
N SER A 93 38.71 8.67 -11.33
CA SER A 93 38.89 7.48 -10.51
C SER A 93 38.87 7.78 -9.02
N LEU A 94 38.46 6.80 -8.26
CA LEU A 94 38.55 6.78 -6.81
C LEU A 94 39.60 5.73 -6.41
N THR A 95 40.60 6.13 -5.63
CA THR A 95 41.54 5.20 -5.00
C THR A 95 41.20 5.10 -3.52
N ILE A 96 41.12 3.87 -3.02
CA ILE A 96 40.86 3.57 -1.62
C ILE A 96 41.98 2.68 -1.07
N GLU A 97 42.25 2.80 0.23
CA GLU A 97 43.28 2.04 0.92
C GLU A 97 42.69 1.42 2.19
N LYS A 98 42.89 0.13 2.38
CA LYS A 98 42.43 -0.63 3.56
C LYS A 98 43.45 -1.69 3.90
N ASN A 99 43.84 -1.82 5.17
CA ASN A 99 44.86 -2.79 5.61
C ASN A 99 46.19 -2.70 4.83
N SER A 100 46.60 -1.49 4.43
CA SER A 100 47.77 -1.23 3.55
C SER A 100 47.67 -1.73 2.11
N GLU A 101 46.50 -2.26 1.68
CA GLU A 101 46.22 -2.60 0.29
C GLU A 101 45.47 -1.46 -0.39
N LYS A 102 45.85 -1.15 -1.63
CA LYS A 102 45.25 -0.07 -2.43
C LYS A 102 44.44 -0.64 -3.58
N GLU A 103 43.21 -0.15 -3.71
CA GLU A 103 42.31 -0.46 -4.82
C GLU A 103 41.93 0.83 -5.54
N THR A 104 41.86 0.80 -6.88
CA THR A 104 41.45 1.97 -7.68
C THR A 104 40.28 1.62 -8.59
N ILE A 105 39.21 2.38 -8.44
CA ILE A 105 37.94 2.22 -9.14
C ILE A 105 37.81 3.32 -10.19
N ARG A 106 37.51 2.95 -11.44
CA ARG A 106 37.27 3.92 -12.54
C ARG A 106 35.83 4.44 -12.49
N LEU A 107 35.67 5.74 -12.27
CA LEU A 107 34.36 6.39 -12.20
C LEU A 107 33.75 6.63 -13.57
N THR A 108 34.57 6.75 -14.61
CA THR A 108 34.09 6.95 -15.98
C THR A 108 33.23 5.79 -16.49
N SER A 109 33.52 4.55 -16.06
CA SER A 109 32.73 3.37 -16.40
C SER A 109 31.41 3.32 -15.63
N PHE A 110 31.40 3.81 -14.39
CA PHE A 110 30.21 3.89 -13.54
C PHE A 110 29.13 4.81 -14.16
N PHE A 111 29.52 5.99 -14.64
CA PHE A 111 28.58 6.92 -15.29
C PHE A 111 28.10 6.49 -16.69
N GLN A 112 28.72 5.47 -17.28
CA GLN A 112 28.36 4.95 -18.61
C GLN A 112 27.57 3.64 -18.55
N ALA A 113 27.39 3.06 -17.35
CA ALA A 113 26.65 1.81 -17.18
C ALA A 113 25.14 2.03 -17.35
N ALA A 114 24.51 1.20 -18.19
CA ALA A 114 23.05 1.22 -18.38
C ALA A 114 22.33 0.96 -17.04
N GLY A 115 21.34 1.79 -16.70
CA GLY A 115 20.59 1.73 -15.43
C GLY A 115 20.92 2.83 -14.42
N THR A 116 21.79 3.79 -14.76
CA THR A 116 22.01 5.00 -13.96
C THR A 116 20.99 6.08 -14.38
N GLU A 117 19.95 6.31 -13.57
CA GLU A 117 18.94 7.34 -13.85
C GLU A 117 19.29 8.68 -13.18
N LYS A 118 19.24 9.76 -13.97
CA LYS A 118 19.46 11.13 -13.52
C LYS A 118 18.12 11.75 -13.09
N LEU A 119 17.94 12.00 -11.80
CA LEU A 119 16.73 12.64 -11.27
C LEU A 119 16.70 14.13 -11.65
N ASN A 120 15.61 14.59 -12.29
CA ASN A 120 15.45 15.97 -12.75
C ASN A 120 14.58 16.80 -11.78
N PRO A 121 15.11 17.83 -11.09
CA PRO A 121 14.37 18.57 -10.05
C PRO A 121 13.32 19.59 -10.53
N ALA A 122 13.09 19.72 -11.84
CA ALA A 122 12.37 20.86 -12.43
C ALA A 122 10.92 20.59 -12.89
N GLU A 123 10.40 19.35 -12.79
CA GLU A 123 9.03 19.04 -13.22
C GLU A 123 8.04 19.00 -12.03
N GLU A 124 7.65 20.18 -11.52
CA GLU A 124 6.46 20.36 -10.67
C GLU A 124 6.01 21.84 -10.62
N ILE A 125 5.11 22.24 -11.54
CA ILE A 125 4.28 23.47 -11.51
C ILE A 125 3.01 23.09 -12.29
N SER A 126 1.74 23.33 -11.94
CA SER A 126 1.03 24.09 -10.90
C SER A 126 -0.44 23.62 -10.92
N ASP A 127 -1.16 23.79 -9.81
CA ASP A 127 -2.30 24.72 -9.71
C ASP A 127 -3.45 24.20 -8.83
N SER A 128 -3.95 25.17 -8.09
CA SER A 128 -5.00 25.21 -7.10
C SER A 128 -6.38 24.75 -7.62
N GLY A 129 -6.94 23.75 -6.95
CA GLY A 129 -8.33 23.35 -7.07
C GLY A 129 -8.87 23.00 -5.69
N ILE A 130 -9.73 23.87 -5.16
CA ILE A 130 -10.25 23.86 -3.79
C ILE A 130 -11.04 22.58 -3.52
N ALA A 131 -10.52 21.74 -2.61
CA ALA A 131 -11.31 20.82 -1.82
C ALA A 131 -11.13 21.18 -0.34
N SER A 132 -11.80 22.25 0.08
CA SER A 132 -11.98 22.53 1.49
C SER A 132 -13.43 22.93 1.72
N GLY A 133 -14.13 22.16 2.54
CA GLY A 133 -15.26 22.66 3.32
C GLY A 133 -14.81 23.71 4.35
N ARG A 134 -14.16 24.79 3.89
CA ARG A 134 -14.04 26.04 4.63
C ARG A 134 -14.88 27.07 3.90
N SER A 135 -16.05 27.40 4.45
CA SER A 135 -16.70 28.67 4.13
C SER A 135 -15.77 29.79 4.61
N ARG A 136 -15.35 30.67 3.69
CA ARG A 136 -14.61 31.88 4.02
C ARG A 136 -15.47 32.78 4.91
N ALA A 137 -14.87 33.33 5.95
CA ALA A 137 -15.39 34.49 6.64
C ALA A 137 -15.40 35.70 5.69
N ALA A 138 -16.52 36.40 5.63
CA ALA A 138 -16.58 37.80 5.23
C ALA A 138 -17.80 38.47 5.88
N GLY A 139 -17.52 39.49 6.69
CA GLY A 139 -18.38 40.67 6.87
C GLY A 139 -19.63 40.49 7.72
N GLY A 140 -19.64 41.13 8.89
CA GLY A 140 -20.70 41.03 9.88
C GLY A 140 -22.08 41.51 9.43
N ILE A 141 -23.09 40.92 10.04
CA ILE A 141 -24.35 41.53 10.43
C ILE A 141 -24.85 40.80 11.68
N THR A 142 -25.60 41.56 12.47
CA THR A 142 -25.87 41.50 13.91
C THR A 142 -26.64 40.30 14.43
N GLU A 143 -26.51 40.09 15.74
CA GLU A 143 -27.36 39.28 16.61
C GLU A 143 -28.85 39.31 16.21
N ALA A 144 -29.40 38.14 15.89
CA ALA A 144 -30.73 37.68 16.32
C ALA A 144 -31.04 36.30 15.71
N GLN A 145 -31.68 35.46 16.53
CA GLN A 145 -32.42 34.23 16.20
C GLN A 145 -31.63 32.91 16.14
N GLU A 146 -31.50 32.34 17.35
CA GLU A 146 -31.60 30.89 17.58
C GLU A 146 -32.89 30.29 17.00
N ALA A 147 -32.83 28.98 16.77
CA ALA A 147 -33.92 28.03 16.49
C ALA A 147 -34.50 28.04 15.06
N THR A 148 -34.17 26.99 14.30
CA THR A 148 -35.14 26.03 13.75
C THR A 148 -34.39 24.96 12.97
N ALA A 149 -34.38 23.75 13.51
CA ALA A 149 -34.25 22.56 12.70
C ALA A 149 -35.59 22.39 12.01
N GLU A 150 -35.70 22.65 10.71
CA GLU A 150 -36.88 22.23 9.95
C GLU A 150 -36.66 22.23 8.42
N ALA A 151 -37.26 21.21 7.81
CA ALA A 151 -37.57 21.01 6.40
C ALA A 151 -36.43 20.66 5.42
N TYR A 152 -36.06 19.37 5.38
CA TYR A 152 -35.78 18.70 4.11
C TYR A 152 -36.84 17.65 3.88
N THR A 153 -37.71 17.92 2.90
CA THR A 153 -38.87 17.11 2.54
C THR A 153 -38.42 15.73 2.11
N ALA A 154 -38.78 14.72 2.91
CA ALA A 154 -38.91 13.36 2.41
C ALA A 154 -39.93 13.39 1.25
N GLU A 155 -39.47 13.16 0.02
CA GLU A 155 -40.37 12.76 -1.07
C GLU A 155 -41.20 11.58 -0.53
N SER A 156 -42.51 11.72 -0.69
CA SER A 156 -43.55 11.03 0.09
C SER A 156 -43.26 9.54 0.30
N SER A 157 -43.59 9.01 1.48
CA SER A 157 -43.50 7.57 1.77
C SER A 157 -44.18 6.70 0.70
N SER A 158 -45.16 7.23 -0.04
CA SER A 158 -45.79 6.60 -1.20
C SER A 158 -44.86 6.48 -2.42
N GLU A 159 -44.05 7.50 -2.75
CA GLU A 159 -43.05 7.39 -3.82
C GLU A 159 -41.96 6.40 -3.44
N ILE A 160 -41.51 6.41 -2.17
CA ILE A 160 -40.52 5.45 -1.66
C ILE A 160 -41.06 4.02 -1.73
N ILE A 161 -42.30 3.79 -1.29
CA ILE A 161 -42.97 2.48 -1.40
C ILE A 161 -43.17 2.09 -2.87
N SER A 162 -43.51 3.02 -3.75
CA SER A 162 -43.66 2.74 -5.19
C SER A 162 -42.31 2.46 -5.87
N THR A 163 -41.22 3.09 -5.42
CA THR A 163 -39.87 2.87 -5.94
C THR A 163 -39.30 1.55 -5.42
N LEU A 164 -39.56 1.22 -4.15
CA LEU A 164 -39.26 -0.09 -3.57
C LEU A 164 -40.08 -1.20 -4.25
N ALA A 165 -41.37 -0.96 -4.52
CA ALA A 165 -42.24 -1.89 -5.24
C ALA A 165 -41.84 -2.03 -6.72
N ALA A 166 -41.41 -0.95 -7.39
CA ALA A 166 -40.89 -0.99 -8.76
C ALA A 166 -39.54 -1.70 -8.84
N ALA A 167 -38.65 -1.50 -7.86
CA ALA A 167 -37.38 -2.21 -7.75
C ALA A 167 -37.59 -3.70 -7.40
N SER A 168 -38.54 -4.01 -6.50
CA SER A 168 -38.96 -5.38 -6.20
C SER A 168 -39.73 -6.04 -7.35
N ALA A 169 -40.45 -5.28 -8.18
CA ALA A 169 -41.10 -5.78 -9.40
C ALA A 169 -40.09 -5.99 -10.53
N GLN A 170 -39.09 -5.12 -10.69
CA GLN A 170 -37.93 -5.37 -11.57
C GLN A 170 -37.09 -6.56 -11.10
N ALA A 171 -37.01 -6.82 -9.80
CA ALA A 171 -36.36 -8.01 -9.25
C ALA A 171 -37.27 -9.27 -9.28
N GLY A 172 -38.59 -9.10 -9.34
CA GLY A 172 -39.58 -10.15 -9.07
C GLY A 172 -40.49 -10.56 -10.23
N THR A 173 -40.47 -9.88 -11.37
CA THR A 173 -41.27 -10.26 -12.55
C THR A 173 -40.39 -10.51 -13.77
N SER A 174 -39.95 -11.77 -13.88
CA SER A 174 -39.79 -12.56 -15.11
C SER A 174 -38.99 -11.91 -16.26
N LEU A 175 -37.91 -12.50 -16.76
CA LEU A 175 -37.94 -13.81 -17.40
C LEU A 175 -36.50 -14.28 -17.64
N SER A 176 -36.30 -15.59 -17.48
CA SER A 176 -35.44 -16.41 -18.34
C SER A 176 -34.36 -15.66 -19.13
N ARG A 177 -33.34 -15.14 -18.45
CA ARG A 177 -32.07 -14.91 -19.12
C ARG A 177 -31.30 -16.22 -19.05
N SER A 178 -31.67 -17.12 -19.95
CA SER A 178 -30.69 -18.06 -20.50
C SER A 178 -29.51 -17.19 -21.00
N GLY A 179 -28.41 -17.16 -20.22
CA GLY A 179 -27.19 -16.41 -20.52
C GLY A 179 -27.06 -15.02 -19.88
N THR A 180 -26.61 -14.92 -18.62
CA THR A 180 -25.25 -14.43 -18.27
C THR A 180 -25.01 -14.51 -16.76
N ASN A 181 -24.03 -15.32 -16.37
CA ASN A 181 -23.23 -15.21 -15.14
C ASN A 181 -22.46 -13.88 -15.12
N SER A 182 -23.11 -12.71 -15.09
CA SER A 182 -22.40 -11.43 -15.12
C SER A 182 -22.08 -10.96 -13.70
N ASN A 183 -20.86 -11.26 -13.27
CA ASN A 183 -20.19 -10.70 -12.12
C ASN A 183 -20.34 -9.15 -12.07
N ILE A 184 -20.84 -8.59 -10.96
CA ILE A 184 -20.96 -7.13 -10.78
C ILE A 184 -19.63 -6.54 -10.32
N VAL A 185 -19.39 -5.26 -10.62
CA VAL A 185 -18.21 -4.54 -10.12
C VAL A 185 -18.65 -3.46 -9.12
N VAL A 186 -18.28 -3.63 -7.86
CA VAL A 186 -18.51 -2.64 -6.81
C VAL A 186 -17.22 -1.89 -6.58
N VAL A 187 -17.25 -0.56 -6.77
CA VAL A 187 -16.11 0.30 -6.42
C VAL A 187 -16.45 1.04 -5.14
N LEU A 188 -15.66 0.81 -4.11
CA LEU A 188 -15.77 1.46 -2.82
C LEU A 188 -14.82 2.66 -2.81
N ASP A 189 -15.34 3.82 -2.45
CA ASP A 189 -14.54 5.03 -2.33
C ASP A 189 -14.44 5.44 -0.87
N PRO A 190 -13.34 5.09 -0.17
CA PRO A 190 -13.14 5.65 1.15
C PRO A 190 -12.91 7.15 1.02
N GLY A 191 -13.87 7.94 1.49
CA GLY A 191 -13.90 9.38 1.34
C GLY A 191 -12.63 10.06 1.86
N HIS A 192 -12.26 11.18 1.25
CA HIS A 192 -11.05 11.95 1.55
C HIS A 192 -9.76 11.12 1.38
N GLY A 193 -8.70 11.45 2.12
CA GLY A 193 -7.39 10.82 2.04
C GLY A 193 -6.28 11.84 1.78
N GLY A 194 -5.10 11.52 2.27
CA GLY A 194 -3.88 12.28 2.20
C GLY A 194 -4.05 13.62 2.90
N ASN A 195 -3.95 14.67 2.10
CA ASN A 195 -4.10 16.04 2.59
C ASN A 195 -5.55 16.41 2.92
N GLU A 196 -6.51 15.60 2.48
CA GLU A 196 -7.92 15.74 2.84
C GLU A 196 -8.16 14.89 4.10
N ALA A 197 -8.07 15.52 5.28
CA ALA A 197 -8.34 14.83 6.55
C ALA A 197 -9.82 14.46 6.72
N GLY A 198 -10.70 15.15 5.98
CA GLY A 198 -12.12 15.22 6.29
C GLY A 198 -12.36 15.83 7.67
N ALA A 199 -13.56 15.61 8.18
CA ALA A 199 -13.95 15.96 9.52
C ALA A 199 -13.13 15.19 10.56
N ASN A 200 -12.78 15.85 11.66
CA ASN A 200 -12.11 15.21 12.77
C ASN A 200 -12.51 15.83 14.11
N ARG A 201 -12.52 14.99 15.14
CA ARG A 201 -12.76 15.40 16.53
C ARG A 201 -11.94 14.57 17.49
N THR A 202 -11.54 15.20 18.59
CA THR A 202 -10.92 14.51 19.72
C THR A 202 -11.92 14.45 20.86
N TRP A 203 -12.28 13.25 21.28
CA TRP A 203 -13.11 13.01 22.46
C TRP A 203 -12.31 12.20 23.47
N ASN A 204 -12.20 12.67 24.71
CA ASN A 204 -11.50 11.98 25.80
C ASN A 204 -10.08 11.52 25.43
N GLY A 205 -9.34 12.35 24.68
CA GLY A 205 -7.98 12.05 24.24
C GLY A 205 -7.87 11.10 23.04
N VAL A 206 -8.99 10.62 22.48
CA VAL A 206 -9.04 9.79 21.28
C VAL A 206 -9.40 10.66 20.07
N LEU A 207 -8.54 10.65 19.06
CA LEU A 207 -8.75 11.36 17.80
C LEU A 207 -9.52 10.46 16.81
N TYR A 208 -10.67 10.95 16.35
CA TYR A 208 -11.50 10.36 15.31
C TYR A 208 -11.28 11.16 14.02
N GLU A 209 -10.66 10.55 13.02
CA GLU A 209 -10.35 11.17 11.73
C GLU A 209 -11.19 10.49 10.65
N GLU A 210 -12.01 11.28 9.94
CA GLU A 210 -12.92 10.78 8.90
C GLU A 210 -12.18 9.94 7.86
N LYS A 211 -11.08 10.46 7.29
CA LYS A 211 -10.30 9.73 6.28
C LYS A 211 -9.80 8.34 6.74
N VAL A 212 -9.54 8.17 8.04
CA VAL A 212 -9.06 6.91 8.64
C VAL A 212 -10.22 5.95 8.85
N ILE A 213 -11.34 6.46 9.36
CA ILE A 213 -12.54 5.67 9.63
C ILE A 213 -13.15 5.20 8.31
N ASN A 214 -13.28 6.09 7.32
CA ASN A 214 -13.75 5.77 5.98
C ASN A 214 -12.95 4.62 5.35
N LEU A 215 -11.61 4.70 5.40
CA LEU A 215 -10.74 3.64 4.87
C LEU A 215 -10.98 2.27 5.53
N LYS A 216 -11.22 2.27 6.84
CA LYS A 216 -11.53 1.03 7.57
C LYS A 216 -12.91 0.50 7.17
N ILE A 217 -13.93 1.35 7.11
CA ILE A 217 -15.28 0.96 6.66
C ILE A 217 -15.20 0.30 5.27
N SER A 218 -14.54 0.94 4.30
CA SER A 218 -14.40 0.39 2.95
C SER A 218 -13.66 -0.93 2.89
N LYS A 219 -12.59 -1.10 3.68
CA LYS A 219 -11.87 -2.36 3.75
C LYS A 219 -12.73 -3.48 4.32
N TYR A 220 -13.47 -3.22 5.39
CA TYR A 220 -14.38 -4.21 5.96
C TYR A 220 -15.56 -4.52 5.06
N THR A 221 -16.05 -3.52 4.31
CA THR A 221 -17.08 -3.71 3.28
C THR A 221 -16.56 -4.63 2.18
N ALA A 222 -15.34 -4.40 1.69
CA ALA A 222 -14.72 -5.24 0.67
C ALA A 222 -14.54 -6.68 1.16
N GLN A 223 -13.94 -6.87 2.34
CA GLN A 223 -13.72 -8.19 2.94
C GLN A 223 -15.02 -8.98 3.11
N GLU A 224 -16.12 -8.31 3.44
CA GLU A 224 -17.41 -8.96 3.57
C GLU A 224 -18.01 -9.29 2.20
N LEU A 225 -17.96 -8.37 1.23
CA LEU A 225 -18.44 -8.60 -0.14
C LEU A 225 -17.67 -9.73 -0.85
N GLU A 226 -16.38 -9.91 -0.58
CA GLU A 226 -15.56 -10.99 -1.13
C GLU A 226 -16.08 -12.41 -0.76
N LYS A 227 -16.93 -12.53 0.26
CA LYS A 227 -17.60 -13.78 0.64
C LYS A 227 -18.76 -14.13 -0.29
N TYR A 228 -19.23 -13.19 -1.11
CA TYR A 228 -20.35 -13.38 -2.03
C TYR A 228 -19.85 -13.75 -3.42
N ALA A 229 -20.59 -14.63 -4.09
CA ALA A 229 -20.34 -15.00 -5.47
C ALA A 229 -20.89 -13.93 -6.43
N GLY A 230 -20.25 -13.74 -7.57
CA GLY A 230 -20.71 -12.82 -8.60
C GLY A 230 -20.49 -11.33 -8.29
N VAL A 231 -19.52 -11.00 -7.43
CA VAL A 231 -19.05 -9.63 -7.20
C VAL A 231 -17.52 -9.54 -7.26
N THR A 232 -17.03 -8.51 -7.93
CA THR A 232 -15.65 -8.02 -7.83
C THR A 232 -15.66 -6.67 -7.16
N VAL A 233 -14.77 -6.50 -6.18
CA VAL A 233 -14.67 -5.26 -5.40
C VAL A 233 -13.35 -4.56 -5.69
N TYR A 234 -13.39 -3.26 -5.91
CA TYR A 234 -12.22 -2.40 -5.94
C TYR A 234 -12.37 -1.27 -4.93
N LEU A 235 -11.24 -0.73 -4.46
CA LEU A 235 -11.23 0.50 -3.68
C LEU A 235 -10.54 1.60 -4.49
N THR A 236 -11.09 2.82 -4.51
CA THR A 236 -10.41 3.98 -5.13
C THR A 236 -9.07 4.24 -4.46
N ARG A 237 -8.99 4.03 -3.13
CA ARG A 237 -7.75 3.99 -2.36
C ARG A 237 -7.74 2.88 -1.33
N THR A 238 -6.57 2.26 -1.15
CA THR A 238 -6.33 1.23 -0.13
C THR A 238 -5.41 1.71 1.00
N GLY A 239 -4.96 2.95 0.89
CA GLY A 239 -4.14 3.66 1.86
C GLY A 239 -4.57 5.11 2.05
N ASP A 240 -3.70 5.85 2.72
CA ASP A 240 -3.74 7.28 3.01
C ASP A 240 -3.99 8.26 1.81
N THR A 241 -4.38 7.90 0.57
CA THR A 241 -4.02 8.73 -0.62
C THR A 241 -4.95 9.92 -0.83
N THR A 242 -4.37 11.10 -1.12
CA THR A 242 -5.12 12.19 -1.77
C THR A 242 -5.55 11.71 -3.15
N LEU A 243 -6.85 11.80 -3.45
CA LEU A 243 -7.42 11.54 -4.77
C LEU A 243 -8.43 12.62 -5.09
N SER A 244 -8.35 13.16 -6.30
CA SER A 244 -9.37 14.09 -6.77
C SER A 244 -10.72 13.38 -6.94
N LEU A 245 -11.82 14.14 -6.94
CA LEU A 245 -13.15 13.59 -7.25
C LEU A 245 -13.23 13.01 -8.67
N GLU A 246 -12.38 13.50 -9.58
CA GLU A 246 -12.24 12.99 -10.95
C GLU A 246 -11.59 11.62 -10.96
N ASP A 247 -10.40 11.49 -10.36
CA ASP A 247 -9.66 10.22 -10.33
C ASP A 247 -10.48 9.08 -9.71
N ARG A 248 -11.27 9.39 -8.67
CA ARG A 248 -12.15 8.42 -8.00
C ARG A 248 -13.17 7.84 -8.98
N VAL A 249 -13.81 8.69 -9.78
CA VAL A 249 -14.85 8.28 -10.72
C VAL A 249 -14.24 7.69 -11.99
N ASP A 250 -13.15 8.24 -12.49
CA ASP A 250 -12.44 7.71 -13.66
C ASP A 250 -11.88 6.32 -13.38
N TYR A 251 -11.36 6.10 -12.17
CA TYR A 251 -10.97 4.77 -11.71
C TYR A 251 -12.16 3.81 -11.71
N ALA A 252 -13.31 4.25 -11.18
CA ALA A 252 -14.51 3.42 -11.16
C ALA A 252 -15.01 3.10 -12.57
N ALA A 253 -15.05 4.09 -13.47
CA ALA A 253 -15.41 3.92 -14.87
C ALA A 253 -14.46 2.94 -15.58
N LYS A 254 -13.14 3.08 -15.37
CA LYS A 254 -12.12 2.18 -15.93
C LYS A 254 -12.27 0.72 -15.47
N LYS A 255 -12.82 0.51 -14.28
CA LYS A 255 -13.15 -0.83 -13.75
C LYS A 255 -14.49 -1.36 -14.23
N ASN A 256 -15.22 -0.62 -15.08
CA ASN A 256 -16.59 -0.91 -15.49
C ASN A 256 -17.52 -1.05 -14.27
N ALA A 257 -17.42 -0.11 -13.33
CA ALA A 257 -18.21 -0.12 -12.11
C ALA A 257 -19.70 -0.26 -12.40
N THR A 258 -20.32 -1.24 -11.76
CA THR A 258 -21.78 -1.32 -11.64
C THR A 258 -22.30 -0.26 -10.68
N VAL A 259 -21.52 0.06 -9.64
CA VAL A 259 -21.81 1.13 -8.68
C VAL A 259 -20.53 1.66 -8.04
N LEU A 260 -20.53 2.96 -7.72
CA LEU A 260 -19.55 3.61 -6.87
C LEU A 260 -20.19 3.99 -5.53
N VAL A 261 -19.69 3.42 -4.43
CA VAL A 261 -20.16 3.70 -3.06
C VAL A 261 -19.08 4.47 -2.32
N SER A 262 -19.27 5.79 -2.18
CA SER A 262 -18.38 6.64 -1.40
C SER A 262 -18.76 6.61 0.07
N GLN A 263 -17.84 6.26 0.95
CA GLN A 263 -18.10 5.99 2.36
C GLN A 263 -17.45 7.07 3.22
N HIS A 264 -18.28 7.72 4.03
CA HIS A 264 -17.98 8.91 4.81
C HIS A 264 -18.50 8.81 6.25
N ILE A 265 -17.98 9.69 7.11
CA ILE A 265 -18.57 9.98 8.42
C ILE A 265 -18.79 11.48 8.52
N ASN A 266 -19.92 11.86 9.09
CA ASN A 266 -20.47 13.19 8.94
C ASN A 266 -19.96 14.15 10.02
N SER A 267 -20.21 15.44 9.82
CA SER A 267 -20.01 16.50 10.80
C SER A 267 -21.06 17.59 10.68
N THR A 268 -21.22 18.37 11.75
CA THR A 268 -22.10 19.55 11.76
C THR A 268 -21.30 20.83 11.61
N ASN A 269 -21.80 21.77 10.81
CA ASN A 269 -21.12 23.05 10.51
C ASN A 269 -21.01 23.99 11.73
N ASN A 270 -21.83 23.79 12.75
CA ASN A 270 -21.89 24.58 13.99
C ASN A 270 -21.34 23.82 15.21
N ASN A 271 -20.67 22.69 14.98
CA ASN A 271 -20.10 21.84 16.02
C ASN A 271 -21.10 21.25 17.02
N GLN A 272 -22.40 21.19 16.69
CA GLN A 272 -23.39 20.48 17.48
C GLN A 272 -22.97 19.02 17.71
N ASP A 273 -22.91 18.63 18.98
CA ASP A 273 -22.49 17.30 19.45
C ASP A 273 -23.66 16.35 19.74
N SER A 274 -24.90 16.82 19.56
CA SER A 274 -26.12 16.05 19.80
C SER A 274 -26.69 15.36 18.55
N VAL A 275 -26.32 15.80 17.35
CA VAL A 275 -26.80 15.21 16.09
C VAL A 275 -26.19 13.82 15.91
N SER A 276 -27.01 12.81 15.63
CA SER A 276 -26.60 11.41 15.46
C SER A 276 -27.47 10.72 14.42
N GLY A 277 -26.88 9.77 13.69
CA GLY A 277 -27.54 8.96 12.68
C GLY A 277 -26.79 8.90 11.36
N SER A 278 -27.31 8.07 10.46
CA SER A 278 -26.78 7.84 9.12
C SER A 278 -27.68 8.48 8.06
N LEU A 279 -27.09 9.05 7.01
CA LEU A 279 -27.79 9.54 5.81
C LEU A 279 -27.03 9.13 4.55
N VAL A 280 -27.67 9.23 3.39
CA VAL A 280 -27.00 8.96 2.10
C VAL A 280 -27.30 10.05 1.09
N PHE A 281 -26.28 10.68 0.51
CA PHE A 281 -26.46 11.57 -0.63
C PHE A 281 -26.59 10.77 -1.93
N VAL A 282 -27.59 11.14 -2.73
CA VAL A 282 -27.99 10.41 -3.95
C VAL A 282 -28.23 11.37 -5.11
N ALA A 283 -28.29 10.83 -6.33
CA ALA A 283 -28.58 11.60 -7.52
C ALA A 283 -29.99 12.20 -7.48
N THR A 284 -30.11 13.45 -7.91
CA THR A 284 -31.37 14.19 -8.08
C THR A 284 -32.27 13.56 -9.15
N GLY A 285 -31.66 12.98 -10.18
CA GLY A 285 -32.36 12.39 -11.32
C GLY A 285 -32.70 13.37 -12.44
N ASN A 286 -32.27 14.63 -12.34
CA ASN A 286 -32.54 15.67 -13.34
C ASN A 286 -32.09 15.27 -14.75
N TYR A 287 -30.90 14.65 -14.87
CA TYR A 287 -30.33 14.22 -16.15
C TYR A 287 -30.53 12.72 -16.44
N ARG A 288 -30.47 11.88 -15.40
CA ARG A 288 -30.59 10.41 -15.51
C ARG A 288 -31.57 9.84 -14.47
N PRO A 289 -32.88 9.88 -14.76
CA PRO A 289 -33.90 9.32 -13.86
C PRO A 289 -33.70 7.83 -13.56
N ASP A 290 -33.15 7.06 -14.51
CA ASP A 290 -32.83 5.64 -14.32
C ASP A 290 -31.74 5.42 -13.24
N LEU A 291 -30.74 6.30 -13.19
CA LEU A 291 -29.68 6.25 -12.16
C LEU A 291 -30.18 6.77 -10.81
N LYS A 292 -31.14 7.72 -10.79
CA LYS A 292 -31.88 8.11 -9.56
C LYS A 292 -32.52 6.88 -8.93
N THR A 293 -33.38 6.17 -9.68
CA THR A 293 -34.09 4.98 -9.18
C THR A 293 -33.14 3.93 -8.58
N LYS A 294 -32.05 3.60 -9.29
CA LYS A 294 -31.05 2.62 -8.82
C LYS A 294 -30.31 3.10 -7.56
N SER A 295 -29.82 4.35 -7.56
CA SER A 295 -29.08 4.88 -6.42
C SER A 295 -29.93 5.00 -5.16
N TRP A 296 -31.20 5.41 -5.28
CA TRP A 296 -32.13 5.56 -4.16
C TRP A 296 -32.49 4.21 -3.53
N ALA A 297 -32.76 3.20 -4.34
CA ALA A 297 -33.11 1.87 -3.86
C ALA A 297 -31.94 1.21 -3.10
N LEU A 298 -30.72 1.27 -3.64
CA LEU A 298 -29.52 0.80 -2.95
C LEU A 298 -29.30 1.56 -1.63
N SER A 299 -29.39 2.89 -1.66
CA SER A 299 -29.15 3.74 -0.49
C SER A 299 -30.13 3.50 0.65
N ASN A 300 -31.41 3.28 0.34
CA ASN A 300 -32.40 2.88 1.34
C ASN A 300 -32.08 1.51 1.95
N THR A 301 -31.58 0.57 1.14
CA THR A 301 -31.14 -0.74 1.64
C THR A 301 -29.97 -0.59 2.63
N ILE A 302 -29.00 0.28 2.31
CA ILE A 302 -27.88 0.61 3.19
C ILE A 302 -28.37 1.22 4.51
N LEU A 303 -29.21 2.26 4.46
CA LEU A 303 -29.76 2.91 5.65
C LEU A 303 -30.54 1.93 6.54
N ASN A 304 -31.26 0.97 5.94
CA ASN A 304 -31.98 -0.07 6.67
C ASN A 304 -31.03 -1.04 7.41
N GLU A 305 -29.92 -1.46 6.80
CA GLU A 305 -28.92 -2.31 7.48
C GLU A 305 -28.17 -1.54 8.57
N LEU A 306 -27.79 -0.27 8.32
CA LEU A 306 -27.16 0.59 9.32
C LEU A 306 -28.06 0.83 10.53
N SER A 307 -29.38 0.98 10.31
CA SER A 307 -30.36 1.17 11.39
C SER A 307 -30.41 -0.02 12.36
N LYS A 308 -30.12 -1.24 11.90
CA LYS A 308 -30.06 -2.44 12.77
C LYS A 308 -28.90 -2.41 13.76
N LEU A 309 -27.87 -1.60 13.49
CA LEU A 309 -26.78 -1.34 14.44
C LEU A 309 -27.16 -0.30 15.50
N GLY A 310 -28.37 0.29 15.39
CA GLY A 310 -28.89 1.31 16.28
C GLY A 310 -28.59 2.74 15.84
N LEU A 311 -28.17 2.96 14.59
CA LEU A 311 -28.06 4.29 13.99
C LEU A 311 -29.45 4.82 13.66
N LYS A 312 -29.71 6.10 13.92
CA LYS A 312 -30.93 6.77 13.45
C LYS A 312 -30.87 6.90 11.94
N ASN A 313 -31.91 6.47 11.23
CA ASN A 313 -32.04 6.73 9.79
C ASN A 313 -32.44 8.20 9.57
N LEU A 314 -31.55 8.99 8.98
CA LEU A 314 -31.79 10.40 8.62
C LEU A 314 -32.19 10.58 7.14
N GLY A 315 -32.38 9.47 6.43
CA GLY A 315 -32.94 9.44 5.08
C GLY A 315 -31.95 9.75 3.96
N LEU A 316 -32.51 9.80 2.75
CA LEU A 316 -31.79 10.20 1.54
C LEU A 316 -31.70 11.72 1.47
N GLN A 317 -30.56 12.20 0.97
CA GLN A 317 -30.30 13.62 0.77
C GLN A 317 -30.02 13.88 -0.70
N ILE A 318 -30.70 14.88 -1.27
CA ILE A 318 -30.47 15.36 -2.63
C ILE A 318 -30.02 16.81 -2.57
N ARG A 319 -29.11 17.18 -3.48
CA ARG A 319 -28.64 18.56 -3.58
C ARG A 319 -28.25 18.88 -5.02
N THR A 320 -28.85 19.93 -5.56
CA THR A 320 -28.57 20.46 -6.90
C THR A 320 -27.44 21.50 -6.85
N SER A 321 -26.82 21.75 -8.00
CA SER A 321 -25.76 22.74 -8.14
C SER A 321 -26.20 24.14 -7.69
N GLU A 322 -25.37 24.77 -6.86
CA GLU A 322 -25.59 26.13 -6.33
C GLU A 322 -24.85 27.20 -7.14
N ASN A 323 -23.92 26.80 -8.01
CA ASN A 323 -23.15 27.68 -8.88
C ASN A 323 -23.57 27.57 -10.35
N ASN A 324 -24.79 27.08 -10.61
CA ASN A 324 -25.37 26.92 -11.95
C ASN A 324 -24.56 25.99 -12.88
N THR A 325 -23.88 24.98 -12.33
CA THR A 325 -23.30 23.89 -13.12
C THR A 325 -24.43 23.05 -13.71
N LEU A 326 -24.36 22.77 -15.02
CA LEU A 326 -25.39 22.04 -15.76
C LEU A 326 -24.86 20.70 -16.30
N TYR A 327 -25.77 19.76 -16.48
CA TYR A 327 -25.55 18.57 -17.30
C TYR A 327 -25.62 18.92 -18.80
N PRO A 328 -25.20 18.00 -19.70
CA PRO A 328 -25.23 18.24 -21.15
C PRO A 328 -26.61 18.61 -21.72
N ASP A 329 -27.70 18.15 -21.10
CA ASP A 329 -29.08 18.48 -21.47
C ASP A 329 -29.56 19.84 -20.93
N LYS A 330 -28.67 20.60 -20.28
CA LYS A 330 -28.92 21.88 -19.60
C LYS A 330 -29.74 21.79 -18.32
N SER A 331 -30.03 20.59 -17.81
CA SER A 331 -30.61 20.43 -16.48
C SER A 331 -29.59 20.80 -15.38
N LEU A 332 -30.07 21.26 -14.22
CA LEU A 332 -29.20 21.55 -13.08
C LEU A 332 -28.50 20.27 -12.62
N ALA A 333 -27.17 20.34 -12.53
CA ALA A 333 -26.37 19.18 -12.16
C ALA A 333 -26.45 18.85 -10.67
N ASP A 334 -26.09 17.62 -10.32
CA ASP A 334 -25.89 17.24 -8.92
C ASP A 334 -24.75 18.07 -8.29
N TYR A 335 -24.95 18.49 -7.04
CA TYR A 335 -23.98 19.31 -6.30
C TYR A 335 -22.67 18.57 -6.06
N TYR A 336 -22.76 17.33 -5.59
CA TYR A 336 -21.61 16.53 -5.21
C TYR A 336 -20.89 15.97 -6.44
N GLY A 337 -19.62 16.33 -6.58
CA GLY A 337 -18.81 15.98 -7.76
C GLY A 337 -18.74 14.48 -8.04
N ILE A 338 -18.67 13.63 -7.02
CA ILE A 338 -18.62 12.17 -7.18
C ILE A 338 -19.93 11.60 -7.74
N ILE A 339 -21.08 12.09 -7.27
CA ILE A 339 -22.41 11.70 -7.79
C ILE A 339 -22.56 12.22 -9.21
N ARG A 340 -22.26 13.50 -9.43
CA ARG A 340 -22.37 14.15 -10.74
C ARG A 340 -21.55 13.45 -11.82
N ARG A 341 -20.28 13.17 -11.52
CA ARG A 341 -19.37 12.51 -12.46
C ARG A 341 -19.76 11.04 -12.68
N SER A 342 -20.26 10.34 -11.67
CA SER A 342 -20.76 8.96 -11.84
C SER A 342 -21.98 8.93 -12.79
N VAL A 343 -22.90 9.88 -12.62
CA VAL A 343 -24.06 10.05 -13.50
C VAL A 343 -23.61 10.33 -14.95
N LEU A 344 -22.60 11.19 -15.16
CA LEU A 344 -22.01 11.43 -16.48
C LEU A 344 -21.33 10.18 -17.05
N ALA A 345 -20.65 9.40 -16.21
CA ALA A 345 -19.99 8.15 -16.59
C ALA A 345 -20.97 6.97 -16.76
N GLY A 346 -22.26 7.17 -16.47
CA GLY A 346 -23.32 6.22 -16.79
C GLY A 346 -23.61 5.17 -15.72
N PHE A 347 -23.11 5.32 -14.49
CA PHE A 347 -23.37 4.40 -13.38
C PHE A 347 -23.81 5.12 -12.10
N PRO A 348 -24.51 4.45 -11.16
CA PRO A 348 -24.90 5.04 -9.88
C PRO A 348 -23.67 5.35 -9.01
N GLY A 349 -23.58 6.59 -8.53
CA GLY A 349 -22.65 7.01 -7.48
C GLY A 349 -23.42 7.52 -6.26
N ILE A 350 -23.05 7.08 -5.05
CA ILE A 350 -23.70 7.48 -3.79
C ILE A 350 -22.65 7.87 -2.74
N ILE A 351 -23.05 8.66 -1.74
CA ILE A 351 -22.21 9.02 -0.58
C ILE A 351 -22.92 8.60 0.70
N VAL A 352 -22.40 7.59 1.39
CA VAL A 352 -22.92 7.08 2.67
C VAL A 352 -22.25 7.82 3.82
N GLU A 353 -23.02 8.56 4.60
CA GLU A 353 -22.59 9.23 5.83
C GLU A 353 -23.01 8.38 7.03
N HIS A 354 -22.08 7.64 7.64
CA HIS A 354 -22.43 6.56 8.57
C HIS A 354 -22.86 7.02 9.96
N ALA A 355 -22.21 8.03 10.53
CA ALA A 355 -22.54 8.65 11.82
C ALA A 355 -21.79 9.98 11.96
N PHE A 356 -21.99 10.72 13.05
CA PHE A 356 -21.41 12.06 13.22
C PHE A 356 -20.16 12.07 14.09
N VAL A 357 -19.04 12.56 13.57
CA VAL A 357 -17.79 12.72 14.33
C VAL A 357 -17.91 13.80 15.42
N ASN A 358 -18.83 14.74 15.26
CA ASN A 358 -19.19 15.70 16.31
C ASN A 358 -19.88 15.06 17.50
N ASN A 359 -20.50 13.89 17.33
CA ASN A 359 -21.24 13.26 18.42
C ASN A 359 -20.33 12.30 19.19
N PRO A 360 -20.04 12.55 20.49
CA PRO A 360 -19.16 11.69 21.27
C PRO A 360 -19.73 10.28 21.49
N SER A 361 -21.06 10.14 21.50
CA SER A 361 -21.73 8.83 21.61
C SER A 361 -21.55 8.02 20.33
N ASP A 362 -21.75 8.64 19.16
CA ASP A 362 -21.49 7.99 17.85
C ASP A 362 -20.02 7.58 17.75
N CYS A 363 -19.11 8.49 18.10
CA CYS A 363 -17.67 8.23 18.09
C CYS A 363 -17.31 7.02 18.97
N LYS A 364 -17.82 6.96 20.19
CA LYS A 364 -17.57 5.83 21.09
C LYS A 364 -18.20 4.53 20.57
N LYS A 365 -19.44 4.58 20.12
CA LYS A 365 -20.25 3.40 19.79
C LYS A 365 -19.87 2.77 18.45
N TYR A 366 -19.63 3.59 17.43
CA TYR A 366 -19.46 3.13 16.04
C TYR A 366 -18.02 3.26 15.54
N PHE A 367 -17.24 4.20 16.08
CA PHE A 367 -15.86 4.46 15.63
C PHE A 367 -14.79 4.09 16.68
N GLY A 368 -15.21 3.72 17.89
CA GLY A 368 -14.32 3.56 19.05
C GLY A 368 -13.42 2.33 19.00
N SER A 369 -13.68 1.38 18.10
CA SER A 369 -12.84 0.20 17.89
C SER A 369 -12.96 -0.33 16.46
N ASP A 370 -11.96 -1.11 16.04
CA ASP A 370 -11.98 -1.79 14.74
C ASP A 370 -13.19 -2.73 14.60
N ALA A 371 -13.58 -3.42 15.67
CA ALA A 371 -14.78 -4.26 15.68
C ALA A 371 -16.08 -3.46 15.51
N ALA A 372 -16.14 -2.23 16.03
CA ALA A 372 -17.30 -1.35 15.83
C ALA A 372 -17.36 -0.85 14.38
N ILE A 373 -16.23 -0.43 13.82
CA ILE A 373 -16.13 0.03 12.44
C ILE A 373 -16.41 -1.13 11.45
N GLN A 374 -15.96 -2.34 11.77
CA GLN A 374 -16.24 -3.54 10.98
C GLN A 374 -17.73 -3.81 10.85
N LYS A 375 -18.53 -3.58 11.90
CA LYS A 375 -19.99 -3.74 11.83
C LYS A 375 -20.62 -2.80 10.80
N LEU A 376 -20.11 -1.57 10.67
CA LEU A 376 -20.56 -0.62 9.63
C LEU A 376 -20.26 -1.16 8.24
N GLY A 377 -19.03 -1.59 7.99
CA GLY A 377 -18.65 -2.15 6.68
C GLY A 377 -19.42 -3.44 6.32
N VAL A 378 -19.68 -4.30 7.30
CA VAL A 378 -20.51 -5.50 7.11
C VAL A 378 -21.96 -5.13 6.79
N ALA A 379 -22.51 -4.08 7.40
CA ALA A 379 -23.86 -3.60 7.10
C ALA A 379 -23.97 -3.08 5.65
N ASP A 380 -22.99 -2.29 5.20
CA ASP A 380 -22.91 -1.82 3.81
C ASP A 380 -22.80 -2.99 2.82
N ALA A 381 -21.91 -3.95 3.08
CA ALA A 381 -21.74 -5.13 2.25
C ALA A 381 -23.02 -5.98 2.19
N THR A 382 -23.67 -6.17 3.33
CA THR A 382 -24.95 -6.89 3.43
C THR A 382 -26.04 -6.19 2.62
N ALA A 383 -26.10 -4.87 2.67
CA ALA A 383 -27.06 -4.09 1.91
C ALA A 383 -26.81 -4.18 0.40
N ILE A 384 -25.55 -4.04 -0.02
CA ILE A 384 -25.13 -4.18 -1.42
C ILE A 384 -25.46 -5.59 -1.93
N ALA A 385 -25.13 -6.63 -1.16
CA ALA A 385 -25.44 -8.02 -1.51
C ALA A 385 -26.94 -8.26 -1.65
N LYS A 386 -27.76 -7.77 -0.71
CA LYS A 386 -29.22 -7.87 -0.79
C LYS A 386 -29.79 -7.17 -2.01
N TYR A 387 -29.34 -5.94 -2.29
CA TYR A 387 -29.82 -5.15 -3.41
C TYR A 387 -29.51 -5.82 -4.76
N TYR A 388 -28.31 -6.36 -4.92
CA TYR A 388 -27.89 -7.04 -6.15
C TYR A 388 -28.24 -8.53 -6.20
N GLY A 389 -28.91 -9.07 -5.18
CA GLY A 389 -29.26 -10.49 -5.11
C GLY A 389 -28.04 -11.42 -5.04
N LEU A 390 -26.91 -10.93 -4.52
CA LEU A 390 -25.71 -11.73 -4.36
C LEU A 390 -25.95 -12.83 -3.32
N LYS A 391 -25.39 -14.00 -3.60
CA LYS A 391 -25.43 -15.13 -2.67
C LYS A 391 -24.04 -15.31 -2.08
N LEU A 392 -23.98 -15.71 -0.82
CA LEU A 392 -22.73 -16.22 -0.26
C LEU A 392 -22.21 -17.32 -1.19
N LYS A 393 -20.90 -17.33 -1.42
CA LYS A 393 -20.23 -18.47 -2.02
C LYS A 393 -20.65 -19.68 -1.18
N SER A 394 -21.28 -20.66 -1.81
CA SER A 394 -21.73 -21.85 -1.08
C SER A 394 -20.52 -22.51 -0.43
N GLU A 395 -20.66 -22.97 0.82
CA GLU A 395 -19.69 -23.90 1.45
C GLU A 395 -19.72 -25.29 0.79
N THR A 396 -20.16 -25.38 -0.46
CA THR A 396 -19.91 -26.53 -1.31
C THR A 396 -18.53 -26.34 -1.90
N PRO A 397 -17.57 -27.25 -1.66
CA PRO A 397 -16.27 -27.18 -2.31
C PRO A 397 -16.50 -27.21 -3.81
N ASP A 398 -16.31 -26.06 -4.47
CA ASP A 398 -16.11 -26.03 -5.90
C ASP A 398 -14.97 -27.00 -6.17
N THR A 399 -15.29 -28.03 -6.94
CA THR A 399 -14.38 -29.09 -7.30
C THR A 399 -13.48 -28.57 -8.42
N GLU A 400 -12.66 -27.58 -8.10
CA GLU A 400 -11.31 -27.43 -8.67
C GLU A 400 -10.33 -27.97 -7.63
N PRO A 401 -9.18 -28.54 -8.03
CA PRO A 401 -8.34 -29.35 -7.15
C PRO A 401 -7.60 -28.47 -6.13
N THR A 402 -8.31 -28.06 -5.09
CA THR A 402 -7.75 -27.59 -3.81
C THR A 402 -8.18 -28.54 -2.70
N THR A 403 -7.96 -29.83 -2.89
CA THR A 403 -7.80 -30.74 -1.75
C THR A 403 -6.33 -30.68 -1.35
N GLU A 404 -6.00 -29.95 -0.27
CA GLU A 404 -4.91 -30.48 0.57
C GLU A 404 -5.38 -31.87 1.01
N PRO A 405 -4.53 -32.92 0.89
CA PRO A 405 -4.97 -34.27 1.25
C PRO A 405 -5.27 -34.32 2.75
N THR A 406 -6.51 -34.64 3.09
CA THR A 406 -6.99 -34.96 4.45
C THR A 406 -6.68 -36.39 4.88
N THR A 407 -5.81 -37.09 4.16
CA THR A 407 -5.29 -38.40 4.53
C THR A 407 -3.77 -38.34 4.49
N GLU A 408 -3.14 -38.49 5.66
CA GLU A 408 -1.71 -38.78 5.73
C GLU A 408 -1.48 -40.16 5.08
N PRO A 409 -0.73 -40.27 3.98
CA PRO A 409 -0.33 -41.58 3.48
C PRO A 409 0.70 -42.15 4.45
N ASP A 410 0.28 -43.22 5.12
CA ASP A 410 1.02 -44.01 6.08
C ASP A 410 2.05 -44.90 5.35
N SER A 411 3.11 -44.31 4.76
CA SER A 411 4.44 -44.91 4.56
C SER A 411 5.31 -44.06 3.62
N ASP A 412 6.25 -43.32 4.19
CA ASP A 412 7.29 -42.49 3.53
C ASP A 412 8.44 -43.36 2.97
N THR A 413 8.16 -44.18 1.95
CA THR A 413 9.18 -45.07 1.32
C THR A 413 9.30 -44.98 -0.20
N GLY A 414 8.62 -44.02 -0.83
CA GLY A 414 8.79 -43.71 -2.25
C GLY A 414 10.09 -42.95 -2.56
N SER A 415 10.37 -42.72 -3.84
CA SER A 415 11.60 -42.03 -4.28
C SER A 415 11.36 -41.09 -5.45
N TRP A 416 12.13 -39.99 -5.49
CA TRP A 416 12.19 -39.11 -6.65
C TRP A 416 12.97 -39.78 -7.79
N GLN A 417 12.45 -39.66 -9.00
CA GLN A 417 13.06 -40.13 -10.24
C GLN A 417 13.14 -38.97 -11.23
N GLU A 418 14.09 -39.02 -12.16
CA GLU A 418 14.27 -38.02 -13.20
C GLU A 418 13.99 -38.61 -14.58
N GLU A 419 13.23 -37.88 -15.39
CA GLU A 419 12.93 -38.22 -16.77
C GLU A 419 12.92 -36.93 -17.60
N ASN A 420 13.75 -36.88 -18.64
CA ASN A 420 13.85 -35.73 -19.56
C ASN A 420 14.10 -34.38 -18.86
N GLY A 421 14.86 -34.37 -17.75
CA GLY A 421 15.14 -33.17 -16.96
C GLY A 421 13.99 -32.73 -16.04
N HIS A 422 12.94 -33.54 -15.91
CA HIS A 422 11.84 -33.31 -14.97
C HIS A 422 11.83 -34.39 -13.88
N TYR A 423 11.54 -33.98 -12.65
CA TYR A 423 11.45 -34.90 -11.52
C TYR A 423 10.02 -35.37 -11.30
N TYR A 424 9.80 -36.63 -10.96
CA TYR A 424 8.51 -37.17 -10.52
C TYR A 424 8.70 -38.12 -9.33
N TYR A 425 7.64 -38.33 -8.56
CA TYR A 425 7.70 -39.19 -7.37
C TYR A 425 7.10 -40.56 -7.66
N VAL A 426 7.83 -41.62 -7.30
CA VAL A 426 7.35 -43.01 -7.35
C VAL A 426 6.98 -43.44 -5.94
N ASN A 427 5.72 -43.80 -5.74
CA ASN A 427 5.18 -44.31 -4.49
C ASN A 427 5.78 -45.68 -4.13
N SER A 428 5.59 -46.11 -2.90
CA SER A 428 6.10 -47.39 -2.39
C SER A 428 5.56 -48.63 -3.13
N ASP A 429 4.39 -48.52 -3.76
CA ASP A 429 3.76 -49.54 -4.60
C ASP A 429 4.30 -49.54 -6.06
N GLY A 430 5.25 -48.67 -6.38
CA GLY A 430 5.82 -48.52 -7.73
C GLY A 430 4.98 -47.63 -8.66
N SER A 431 3.85 -47.10 -8.21
CA SER A 431 3.03 -46.17 -8.99
C SER A 431 3.62 -44.76 -9.01
N ARG A 432 3.36 -43.99 -10.07
CA ARG A 432 3.73 -42.57 -10.16
C ARG A 432 2.69 -41.72 -9.42
N ALA A 433 3.16 -40.78 -8.61
CA ALA A 433 2.31 -39.80 -7.94
C ALA A 433 1.58 -38.91 -8.97
N GLY A 434 0.27 -38.71 -8.75
CA GLY A 434 -0.58 -37.90 -9.63
C GLY A 434 -0.45 -36.40 -9.39
N ALA A 435 -1.12 -35.61 -10.23
CA ALA A 435 -1.13 -34.16 -10.17
C ALA A 435 -1.63 -33.61 -8.82
N GLY A 436 -1.10 -32.45 -8.43
CA GLY A 436 -1.51 -31.71 -7.23
C GLY A 436 -0.49 -31.73 -6.10
N TRP A 437 -0.96 -31.43 -4.89
CA TRP A 437 -0.09 -31.32 -3.72
C TRP A 437 0.37 -32.70 -3.23
N LEU A 438 1.69 -32.91 -3.19
CA LEU A 438 2.35 -34.07 -2.61
C LEU A 438 3.00 -33.67 -1.29
N LYS A 439 2.53 -34.24 -0.16
CA LYS A 439 3.14 -34.02 1.15
C LYS A 439 4.00 -35.22 1.53
N LEU A 440 5.30 -34.98 1.69
CA LEU A 440 6.29 -35.94 2.17
C LEU A 440 6.78 -35.52 3.56
N LYS A 441 7.56 -36.37 4.22
CA LYS A 441 8.13 -36.04 5.54
C LYS A 441 9.09 -34.85 5.49
N ASP A 442 9.80 -34.69 4.38
CA ASP A 442 10.78 -33.63 4.20
C ASP A 442 10.17 -32.31 3.71
N GLY A 443 8.93 -32.30 3.20
CA GLY A 443 8.34 -31.11 2.60
C GLY A 443 7.03 -31.32 1.87
N THR A 444 6.52 -30.25 1.27
CA THR A 444 5.33 -30.28 0.43
C THR A 444 5.72 -29.82 -0.97
N TYR A 445 5.28 -30.53 -1.99
CA TYR A 445 5.61 -30.33 -3.39
C TYR A 445 4.32 -30.18 -4.19
N TYR A 446 4.40 -29.61 -5.38
CA TYR A 446 3.28 -29.59 -6.32
C TYR A 446 3.67 -30.31 -7.60
N LEU A 447 2.83 -31.23 -8.05
CA LEU A 447 3.01 -31.99 -9.28
C LEU A 447 2.05 -31.46 -10.35
N ASP A 448 2.54 -31.27 -11.58
CA ASP A 448 1.73 -30.88 -12.73
C ASP A 448 0.77 -32.00 -13.17
N GLU A 449 0.00 -31.76 -14.24
CA GLU A 449 -0.96 -32.73 -14.79
C GLU A 449 -0.34 -34.07 -15.19
N ASN A 450 0.97 -34.09 -15.49
CA ASN A 450 1.72 -35.29 -15.84
C ASN A 450 2.42 -35.91 -14.61
N GLY A 451 2.28 -35.35 -13.42
CA GLY A 451 2.97 -35.79 -12.21
C GLY A 451 4.42 -35.31 -12.09
N TYR A 452 4.85 -34.33 -12.88
CA TYR A 452 6.18 -33.73 -12.76
C TYR A 452 6.20 -32.63 -11.69
N ARG A 453 7.27 -32.57 -10.92
CA ARG A 453 7.51 -31.59 -9.86
C ARG A 453 7.63 -30.19 -10.44
N MET A 454 6.84 -29.27 -9.90
CA MET A 454 6.90 -27.85 -10.21
C MET A 454 7.94 -27.13 -9.34
N GLU A 455 8.44 -26.00 -9.85
CA GLU A 455 9.49 -25.16 -9.24
C GLU A 455 9.16 -23.67 -9.44
N GLY A 456 9.74 -22.80 -8.62
CA GLY A 456 9.56 -21.36 -8.73
C GLY A 456 8.18 -20.87 -8.33
N LEU A 457 7.77 -19.73 -8.88
CA LEU A 457 6.45 -19.15 -8.62
C LEU A 457 5.39 -19.89 -9.44
N ILE A 458 4.41 -20.46 -8.75
CA ILE A 458 3.28 -21.15 -9.37
C ILE A 458 1.97 -20.53 -8.95
N ASN A 459 1.01 -20.49 -9.87
CA ASN A 459 -0.35 -20.04 -9.61
C ASN A 459 -1.29 -21.24 -9.61
N ILE A 460 -2.03 -21.41 -8.52
CA ILE A 460 -3.03 -22.47 -8.38
C ILE A 460 -4.34 -21.75 -8.01
N GLY A 461 -5.25 -21.66 -8.96
CA GLY A 461 -6.40 -20.75 -8.89
C GLY A 461 -5.93 -19.28 -8.73
N GLU A 462 -6.51 -18.57 -7.77
CA GLU A 462 -6.15 -17.17 -7.45
C GLU A 462 -4.95 -17.03 -6.50
N LYS A 463 -4.31 -18.14 -6.10
CA LYS A 463 -3.22 -18.14 -5.12
C LYS A 463 -1.88 -18.38 -5.78
N THR A 464 -0.90 -17.56 -5.41
CA THR A 464 0.51 -17.77 -5.78
C THR A 464 1.26 -18.46 -4.66
N TYR A 465 2.09 -19.45 -5.02
CA TYR A 465 2.98 -20.19 -4.13
C TYR A 465 4.40 -20.12 -4.67
N TYR A 466 5.39 -20.36 -3.80
CA TYR A 466 6.78 -20.44 -4.21
C TYR A 466 7.36 -21.80 -3.85
N LEU A 467 7.79 -22.52 -4.88
CA LEU A 467 8.50 -23.78 -4.76
C LEU A 467 9.98 -23.51 -4.97
N ASP A 468 10.81 -24.08 -4.10
CA ASP A 468 12.25 -23.98 -4.13
C ASP A 468 12.77 -24.35 -5.54
N PRO A 469 13.49 -23.46 -6.24
CA PRO A 469 13.98 -23.75 -7.59
C PRO A 469 15.00 -24.89 -7.68
N GLU A 470 15.62 -25.30 -6.57
CA GLU A 470 16.60 -26.40 -6.57
C GLU A 470 15.91 -27.75 -6.33
N ASN A 471 14.95 -27.78 -5.39
CA ASN A 471 14.38 -29.04 -4.91
C ASN A 471 12.84 -29.12 -4.96
N GLY A 472 12.14 -28.08 -5.43
CA GLY A 472 10.69 -28.04 -5.61
C GLY A 472 9.87 -28.01 -4.31
N LYS A 473 10.52 -27.93 -3.15
CA LYS A 473 9.82 -27.85 -1.85
C LYS A 473 9.13 -26.51 -1.70
N ARG A 474 7.88 -26.51 -1.23
CA ARG A 474 7.11 -25.30 -0.95
C ARG A 474 7.77 -24.48 0.15
N LEU A 475 8.18 -23.27 -0.19
CA LEU A 475 8.76 -22.29 0.72
C LEU A 475 7.68 -21.39 1.28
N THR A 476 7.86 -20.99 2.54
CA THR A 476 6.97 -20.06 3.24
C THR A 476 7.79 -18.95 3.92
N GLY A 477 7.13 -17.96 4.51
CA GLY A 477 7.78 -16.81 5.14
C GLY A 477 8.29 -15.79 4.13
N PHE A 478 9.27 -14.98 4.56
CA PHE A 478 9.92 -13.99 3.69
C PHE A 478 10.85 -14.68 2.69
N GLN A 479 10.68 -14.36 1.41
CA GLN A 479 11.49 -14.89 0.33
C GLN A 479 11.99 -13.73 -0.53
N THR A 480 13.28 -13.72 -0.87
CA THR A 480 13.83 -12.73 -1.80
C THR A 480 13.93 -13.38 -3.17
N ILE A 481 13.09 -12.94 -4.10
CA ILE A 481 13.01 -13.50 -5.46
C ILE A 481 13.30 -12.36 -6.42
N ASN A 482 14.33 -12.51 -7.26
CA ASN A 482 14.76 -11.45 -8.17
C ASN A 482 14.86 -10.10 -7.45
N LYS A 483 15.57 -10.07 -6.32
CA LYS A 483 15.91 -8.84 -5.57
C LYS A 483 14.74 -8.17 -4.85
N LYS A 484 13.54 -8.72 -5.00
CA LYS A 484 12.30 -8.26 -4.38
C LYS A 484 11.94 -9.18 -3.22
N VAL A 485 11.45 -8.60 -2.13
CA VAL A 485 11.04 -9.36 -0.94
C VAL A 485 9.55 -9.67 -1.01
N TYR A 486 9.19 -10.94 -0.93
CA TYR A 486 7.81 -11.43 -0.90
C TYR A 486 7.53 -12.10 0.44
N TYR A 487 6.26 -12.27 0.80
CA TYR A 487 5.88 -13.01 1.99
C TYR A 487 4.82 -14.06 1.67
N PHE A 488 5.15 -15.32 1.96
CA PHE A 488 4.28 -16.48 1.81
C PHE A 488 3.78 -16.90 3.19
N ARG A 489 2.46 -16.97 3.39
CA ARG A 489 1.86 -17.23 4.70
C ARG A 489 2.30 -18.60 5.24
N PRO A 490 2.91 -18.72 6.43
CA PRO A 490 3.32 -20.01 6.98
C PRO A 490 2.17 -21.02 7.11
N SER A 491 0.95 -20.55 7.37
CA SER A 491 -0.24 -21.39 7.53
C SER A 491 -0.75 -22.05 6.26
N THR A 492 -0.51 -21.42 5.09
CA THR A 492 -1.13 -21.87 3.83
C THR A 492 -0.16 -21.97 2.67
N GLY A 493 1.03 -21.40 2.77
CA GLY A 493 1.99 -21.24 1.68
C GLY A 493 1.63 -20.16 0.65
N SER A 494 0.44 -19.55 0.74
CA SER A 494 -0.01 -18.53 -0.23
C SER A 494 0.69 -17.18 -0.04
N MET A 495 1.03 -16.52 -1.14
CA MET A 495 1.63 -15.19 -1.14
C MET A 495 0.67 -14.12 -0.62
N ILE A 496 1.20 -13.12 0.09
CA ILE A 496 0.48 -11.88 0.37
C ILE A 496 0.55 -11.01 -0.89
N HIS A 497 -0.64 -10.65 -1.39
CA HIS A 497 -0.78 -9.68 -2.46
C HIS A 497 -1.27 -8.37 -1.86
N PHE A 498 -0.52 -7.30 -2.10
CA PHE A 498 -0.92 -5.91 -1.97
C PHE A 498 -1.32 -5.38 -0.56
N GLY A 499 -0.90 -4.13 -0.30
CA GLY A 499 -1.37 -3.32 0.81
C GLY A 499 -0.58 -3.46 2.11
N TRP A 500 -1.06 -2.76 3.15
CA TRP A 500 -0.44 -2.73 4.46
C TRP A 500 -0.68 -4.01 5.25
N VAL A 501 0.38 -4.66 5.74
CA VAL A 501 0.29 -5.87 6.56
C VAL A 501 1.21 -5.77 7.77
N ASN A 502 0.74 -6.28 8.92
CA ASN A 502 1.58 -6.45 10.11
C ASN A 502 2.06 -7.90 10.18
N ILE A 503 3.38 -8.09 10.19
CA ILE A 503 4.03 -9.40 10.27
C ILE A 503 5.05 -9.32 11.40
N ASN A 504 4.91 -10.17 12.41
CA ASN A 504 5.81 -10.25 13.57
C ASN A 504 6.06 -8.89 14.26
N GLY A 505 5.00 -8.08 14.41
CA GLY A 505 5.07 -6.76 15.04
C GLY A 505 5.63 -5.63 14.15
N ASN A 506 6.18 -5.96 12.98
CA ASN A 506 6.62 -5.00 11.99
C ASN A 506 5.54 -4.76 10.94
N ARG A 507 5.47 -3.55 10.40
CA ARG A 507 4.51 -3.18 9.36
C ARG A 507 5.19 -3.13 8.00
N TYR A 508 4.57 -3.72 6.99
CA TYR A 508 5.04 -3.81 5.62
C TYR A 508 3.96 -3.23 4.71
N TYR A 509 4.36 -2.79 3.51
CA TYR A 509 3.43 -2.51 2.43
C TYR A 509 3.80 -3.37 1.25
N PHE A 510 2.89 -4.19 0.75
CA PHE A 510 3.12 -5.03 -0.43
C PHE A 510 2.50 -4.37 -1.67
N HIS A 511 3.11 -4.56 -2.83
CA HIS A 511 2.60 -4.16 -4.13
C HIS A 511 1.67 -5.26 -4.70
N ASP A 512 1.04 -4.97 -5.83
CA ASP A 512 0.06 -5.83 -6.51
C ASP A 512 0.68 -7.14 -7.02
N ASP A 513 1.91 -7.05 -7.52
CA ASP A 513 2.76 -8.18 -7.85
C ASP A 513 3.30 -8.94 -6.60
N GLY A 514 3.00 -8.47 -5.38
CA GLY A 514 3.26 -9.16 -4.11
C GLY A 514 4.59 -8.84 -3.42
N HIS A 515 5.44 -7.97 -3.98
CA HIS A 515 6.69 -7.60 -3.30
C HIS A 515 6.51 -6.48 -2.27
N ALA A 516 7.34 -6.45 -1.24
CA ALA A 516 7.32 -5.43 -0.20
C ALA A 516 8.00 -4.13 -0.68
N GLN A 517 7.39 -3.00 -0.35
CA GLN A 517 7.97 -1.67 -0.49
C GLN A 517 9.21 -1.54 0.38
N THR A 518 10.23 -0.91 -0.20
CA THR A 518 11.48 -0.59 0.47
C THR A 518 11.83 0.88 0.25
N GLY A 519 12.65 1.48 1.12
CA GLY A 519 13.09 2.87 0.98
C GLY A 519 12.02 3.93 1.30
N LEU A 520 12.25 5.17 0.84
CA LEU A 520 11.28 6.26 0.96
C LEU A 520 10.13 6.03 -0.02
N ALA A 521 8.90 5.99 0.50
CA ALA A 521 7.72 5.86 -0.34
C ALA A 521 6.63 6.82 0.09
N VAL A 522 5.87 7.31 -0.88
CA VAL A 522 4.60 7.98 -0.64
C VAL A 522 3.51 6.95 -0.81
N ILE A 523 2.95 6.49 0.29
CA ILE A 523 1.85 5.52 0.26
C ILE A 523 0.68 6.20 0.88
N GLY A 524 -0.27 6.58 0.06
CA GLY A 524 -1.37 7.27 0.66
C GLY A 524 -1.00 8.67 1.13
N GLY A 525 -0.51 9.55 0.25
CA GLY A 525 -0.28 10.99 0.54
C GLY A 525 0.80 11.32 1.60
N GLU A 526 1.09 10.36 2.46
CA GLU A 526 1.99 10.37 3.58
C GLU A 526 3.30 9.72 3.15
N ARG A 527 4.40 10.26 3.67
CA ARG A 527 5.74 9.72 3.42
C ARG A 527 6.07 8.71 4.49
N TYR A 528 6.61 7.57 4.08
CA TYR A 528 7.08 6.52 4.97
C TYR A 528 8.49 6.14 4.57
N PHE A 529 9.29 5.72 5.56
CA PHE A 529 10.54 5.02 5.30
C PHE A 529 10.37 3.55 5.61
N PHE A 530 10.75 2.72 4.66
CA PHE A 530 10.89 1.29 4.82
C PHE A 530 12.35 0.92 4.82
N ARG A 531 12.70 -0.02 5.70
CA ARG A 531 13.89 -0.84 5.57
C ARG A 531 13.67 -1.78 4.39
N THR A 532 14.54 -2.76 4.29
CA THR A 532 14.68 -3.53 3.06
C THR A 532 14.44 -5.00 3.16
N ASP A 533 14.38 -5.46 4.39
CA ASP A 533 13.41 -6.49 4.70
C ASP A 533 11.97 -6.04 4.39
N GLY A 534 11.73 -4.74 4.08
CA GLY A 534 10.43 -4.15 3.80
C GLY A 534 9.72 -3.60 5.04
N SER A 535 10.38 -3.62 6.20
CA SER A 535 9.79 -3.18 7.47
C SER A 535 9.75 -1.66 7.58
N MET A 536 8.58 -1.10 7.89
CA MET A 536 8.38 0.34 8.05
C MET A 536 9.03 0.86 9.34
N ILE A 537 9.72 2.00 9.24
CA ILE A 537 10.31 2.72 10.37
C ILE A 537 9.20 3.50 11.11
N ARG A 538 9.21 3.43 12.45
CA ARG A 538 8.25 4.10 13.36
C ARG A 538 8.96 4.64 14.59
N SER A 539 8.47 5.76 15.12
CA SER A 539 8.94 6.41 16.35
C SER A 539 10.46 6.64 16.38
N LYS A 540 11.06 6.95 15.24
CA LYS A 540 12.52 7.07 15.11
C LYS A 540 12.89 8.17 14.14
N TRP A 541 14.04 8.76 14.42
CA TRP A 541 14.73 9.61 13.48
C TRP A 541 15.21 8.80 12.27
N VAL A 542 15.12 9.42 11.09
CA VAL A 542 15.63 8.86 9.83
C VAL A 542 16.56 9.88 9.22
N TYR A 543 17.81 9.51 9.02
CA TYR A 543 18.76 10.30 8.24
C TYR A 543 18.76 9.78 6.80
N TYR A 544 18.43 10.65 5.86
CA TYR A 544 18.35 10.30 4.45
C TYR A 544 18.69 11.55 3.63
N TRP A 545 19.50 11.42 2.57
CA TRP A 545 19.84 12.57 1.70
C TRP A 545 20.30 13.82 2.47
N ASN A 546 21.29 13.62 3.36
CA ASN A 546 21.90 14.69 4.17
C ASN A 546 20.90 15.53 4.98
N SER A 547 19.77 14.91 5.33
CA SER A 547 18.64 15.57 5.95
C SER A 547 18.04 14.69 7.02
N TRP A 548 17.64 15.34 8.10
CA TRP A 548 16.96 14.68 9.20
C TRP A 548 15.45 14.70 9.01
N TYR A 549 14.85 13.51 9.08
CA TYR A 549 13.43 13.27 9.13
C TYR A 549 13.08 12.60 10.46
N PHE A 550 11.80 12.62 10.83
CA PHE A 550 11.30 11.82 11.94
C PHE A 550 10.05 11.06 11.53
N ALA A 551 10.10 9.73 11.66
CA ALA A 551 8.95 8.86 11.48
C ALA A 551 8.13 8.83 12.77
N SER A 552 6.85 9.21 12.69
CA SER A 552 5.92 9.22 13.82
C SER A 552 5.69 7.81 14.39
N CYS A 553 4.94 7.70 15.48
CA CYS A 553 4.50 6.40 15.99
C CYS A 553 3.57 5.65 15.02
N LYS A 554 2.92 6.37 14.09
CA LYS A 554 2.12 5.81 12.98
C LYS A 554 2.98 5.48 11.75
N GLY A 555 4.25 5.93 11.71
CA GLY A 555 5.25 5.67 10.68
C GLY A 555 5.40 6.77 9.63
N ASN A 556 4.41 7.65 9.50
CA ASN A 556 4.49 8.75 8.55
C ASN A 556 5.50 9.81 9.01
N LEU A 557 6.15 10.49 8.05
CA LEU A 557 7.12 11.53 8.34
C LEU A 557 6.44 12.83 8.74
N TYR A 558 6.91 13.45 9.82
CA TYR A 558 6.47 14.80 10.20
C TYR A 558 6.81 15.81 9.11
N ARG A 559 5.84 16.65 8.75
CA ARG A 559 5.93 17.64 7.66
C ARG A 559 5.09 18.88 7.99
N ASN A 560 5.57 20.05 7.58
CA ASN A 560 4.92 21.35 7.78
C ASN A 560 4.53 21.67 9.24
N THR A 561 5.31 21.21 10.21
CA THR A 561 4.88 21.26 11.62
C THR A 561 6.05 21.30 12.60
N TRP A 562 5.78 21.83 13.79
CA TRP A 562 6.69 21.81 14.94
C TRP A 562 6.40 20.60 15.83
N HIS A 563 7.44 19.91 16.28
CA HIS A 563 7.34 18.84 17.26
C HIS A 563 8.38 18.99 18.37
N TYR A 564 7.99 18.55 19.57
CA TYR A 564 8.90 18.38 20.70
C TYR A 564 9.38 16.93 20.73
N ILE A 565 10.67 16.72 20.54
CA ILE A 565 11.32 15.41 20.46
C ILE A 565 12.58 15.48 21.30
N ASP A 566 12.81 14.53 22.20
CA ASP A 566 14.00 14.48 23.06
C ASP A 566 14.29 15.82 23.78
N LYS A 567 13.23 16.40 24.36
CA LYS A 567 13.25 17.69 25.09
C LYS A 567 13.63 18.92 24.25
N LYS A 568 13.69 18.82 22.92
CA LYS A 568 13.97 19.93 22.00
C LYS A 568 12.86 20.10 20.96
N ARG A 569 12.62 21.35 20.53
CA ARG A 569 11.62 21.67 19.50
C ARG A 569 12.27 21.68 18.11
N TYR A 570 11.67 20.97 17.17
CA TYR A 570 12.11 20.88 15.78
C TYR A 570 10.98 21.26 14.82
N TYR A 571 11.30 22.02 13.78
CA TYR A 571 10.38 22.26 12.67
C TYR A 571 10.74 21.36 11.50
N PHE A 572 9.75 20.65 10.97
CA PHE A 572 9.89 19.86 9.76
C PHE A 572 9.18 20.59 8.62
N ASN A 573 9.91 20.86 7.53
CA ASN A 573 9.37 21.57 6.37
C ASN A 573 8.42 20.70 5.54
N ASN A 574 7.98 21.20 4.37
CA ASN A 574 7.04 20.47 3.51
C ASN A 574 7.58 19.12 3.01
N ARG A 575 8.91 18.94 2.97
CA ARG A 575 9.58 17.72 2.54
C ARG A 575 9.77 16.74 3.70
N GLY A 576 9.58 17.22 4.94
CA GLY A 576 9.76 16.48 6.18
C GLY A 576 11.15 16.62 6.78
N ILE A 577 11.91 17.62 6.33
CA ILE A 577 13.30 17.85 6.73
C ILE A 577 13.34 18.86 7.87
N THR A 578 14.15 18.58 8.90
CA THR A 578 14.51 19.53 9.94
C THR A 578 15.95 20.03 9.81
N LYS A 579 16.15 21.33 10.08
CA LYS A 579 17.48 21.96 10.21
C LYS A 579 17.91 22.15 11.67
N GLY A 580 17.03 21.83 12.62
CA GLY A 580 17.30 22.03 14.06
C GLY A 580 18.19 20.96 14.69
N ARG A 581 18.56 19.93 13.92
CA ARG A 581 19.38 18.80 14.33
C ARG A 581 20.70 18.79 13.55
N SER A 582 21.81 18.84 14.26
CA SER A 582 23.18 18.95 13.70
C SER A 582 24.07 17.78 14.08
N ASP A 583 23.63 16.89 14.97
CA ASP A 583 24.30 15.63 15.23
C ASP A 583 24.08 14.70 14.04
N ILE A 584 25.19 14.28 13.43
CA ILE A 584 25.22 13.16 12.51
C ILE A 584 25.43 11.92 13.41
N PRO A 585 24.58 10.88 13.34
CA PRO A 585 24.68 9.76 14.27
C PRO A 585 25.95 8.99 14.02
N SER A 586 26.77 8.83 15.06
CA SER A 586 27.75 7.76 15.11
C SER A 586 27.00 6.45 15.42
N GLY A 587 26.65 5.70 14.37
CA GLY A 587 26.16 4.33 14.49
C GLY A 587 24.67 4.10 14.21
N ILE A 588 24.44 2.93 13.59
CA ILE A 588 23.18 2.27 13.25
C ILE A 588 22.49 2.80 11.98
N TYR A 589 22.93 2.29 10.83
CA TYR A 589 22.00 1.82 9.79
C TYR A 589 22.31 0.36 9.48
N THR A 590 21.58 -0.52 10.16
CA THR A 590 21.43 -1.93 9.79
C THR A 590 20.83 -2.00 8.39
N LYS A 591 21.56 -2.68 7.47
CA LYS A 591 21.11 -3.30 6.21
C LYS A 591 19.73 -2.84 5.73
N THR A 592 19.75 -1.77 4.94
CA THR A 592 18.65 -1.34 4.07
C THR A 592 19.06 -1.75 2.62
N THR A 593 19.02 -3.06 2.32
CA THR A 593 18.96 -3.83 1.04
C THR A 593 17.94 -3.36 -0.05
N VAL A 594 18.25 -2.42 -0.94
CA VAL A 594 17.53 -2.35 -2.25
C VAL A 594 18.59 -2.37 -3.36
N VAL A 595 19.36 -3.45 -3.44
CA VAL A 595 19.35 -4.54 -4.43
C VAL A 595 19.45 -4.15 -5.92
N GLU A 596 20.71 -4.15 -6.36
CA GLU A 596 21.35 -4.64 -7.60
C GLU A 596 20.79 -4.33 -9.02
N ARG A 597 21.70 -4.04 -9.95
CA ARG A 597 21.74 -4.76 -11.23
C ARG A 597 22.66 -5.96 -11.12
#